data_AF-A0A6N8BBA2-F1
#
_entry.id   AF-A0A6N8BBA2-F1
#
_cell.length_a   1.000
_cell.length_b   1.000
_cell.length_c   1.000
_cell.angle_alpha   90.00
_cell.angle_beta   90.00
_cell.angle_gamma   90.00
#
_symmetry.space_group_name_H-M   'P 1'
#
loop_
_entity.id
_entity.type
_entity.pdbx_description
1 polymer ?
#
loop_
_entity_poly.entity_id
_entity_poly.type
_entity_poly.pdbx_seq_one_letter_code
_entity_poly.pdbx_strand_id
1 'polypeptide(L)' 'MRWFVMAQKSLYIEKNVGPIDQGVRIILGTSLIILPAAFKWPAWEIAVLAAIGGSSIIEGITAY' A
#
# COMPACT_ATOMS: atom_id res chain seq x y z
N MET A 1 -31.49 -2.91 21.01
CA MET A 1 -30.14 -3.20 20.44
C MET A 1 -29.96 -2.50 19.09
N ARG A 2 -29.94 -1.16 19.02
CA ARG A 2 -29.86 -0.43 17.73
C ARG A 2 -28.90 0.78 17.74
N TRP A 3 -28.19 0.99 18.85
CA TRP A 3 -27.36 2.18 19.09
C TRP A 3 -25.86 1.95 18.90
N PHE A 4 -25.40 0.70 18.72
CA PHE A 4 -23.96 0.39 18.62
C PHE A 4 -23.37 0.50 17.20
N VAL A 5 -24.20 0.64 16.16
CA VAL A 5 -23.71 0.61 14.76
C VAL A 5 -23.20 1.99 14.28
N MET A 6 -23.64 3.10 14.89
CA MET A 6 -23.30 4.44 14.41
C MET A 6 -21.94 4.99 14.88
N ALA A 7 -21.28 4.37 15.87
CA ALA A 7 -20.05 4.89 16.47
C ALA A 7 -18.75 4.50 15.72
N GLN A 8 -18.81 3.60 14.73
CA GLN A 8 -17.61 3.07 14.06
C GLN A 8 -17.16 3.88 12.83
N LYS A 9 -17.94 4.85 12.36
CA LYS A 9 -17.66 5.54 11.08
C LYS A 9 -16.56 6.61 11.16
N SER A 10 -16.11 7.01 12.35
CA SER A 10 -15.12 8.10 12.52
C SER A 10 -13.73 7.65 12.99
N LEU A 11 -13.44 6.35 13.01
CA LEU A 11 -12.15 5.86 13.54
C LEU A 11 -11.01 5.87 12.50
N TYR A 12 -11.34 6.14 11.24
CA TYR A 12 -10.38 6.13 10.14
C TYR A 12 -10.26 7.54 9.59
N ILE A 13 -9.12 8.19 9.88
CA ILE A 13 -8.71 9.39 9.16
C ILE A 13 -8.31 8.90 7.77
N GLU A 14 -9.28 8.85 6.87
CA GLU A 14 -9.03 8.61 5.46
C GLU A 14 -8.22 9.81 4.95
N LYS A 15 -6.98 9.55 4.57
CA LYS A 15 -6.13 10.59 4.05
C LYS A 15 -6.73 10.97 2.69
N ASN A 16 -6.95 12.25 2.45
CA ASN A 16 -7.49 12.72 1.16
C ASN A 16 -6.41 12.63 0.07
N VAL A 17 -5.93 11.42 -0.17
CA VAL A 17 -5.04 11.07 -1.27
C VAL A 17 -5.92 10.78 -2.46
N GLY A 18 -5.84 11.65 -3.47
CA GLY A 18 -6.60 11.50 -4.69
C GLY A 18 -6.26 10.18 -5.39
N PRO A 19 -7.13 9.71 -6.30
CA PRO A 19 -6.96 8.43 -7.01
C PRO A 19 -5.64 8.32 -7.78
N ILE A 20 -5.03 9.46 -8.13
CA ILE A 20 -3.71 9.52 -8.76
C ILE A 20 -2.60 9.08 -7.80
N ASP A 21 -2.61 9.51 -6.54
CA ASP A 21 -1.58 9.16 -5.55
C ASP A 21 -1.63 7.67 -5.22
N GLN A 22 -2.83 7.12 -5.09
CA GLN A 22 -3.06 5.68 -4.93
C GLN A 22 -2.49 4.89 -6.11
N GLY A 23 -2.78 5.33 -7.34
CA GLY A 23 -2.24 4.72 -8.55
C GLY A 23 -0.71 4.76 -8.59
N VAL A 24 -0.10 5.90 -8.27
CA VAL A 24 1.36 6.06 -8.22
C VAL A 24 1.97 5.12 -7.19
N ARG A 25 1.40 5.00 -5.98
CA ARG A 25 1.88 4.09 -4.94
C ARG A 25 1.82 2.63 -5.34
N ILE A 26 0.72 2.20 -5.97
CA ILE A 26 0.57 0.83 -6.45
C ILE A 26 1.58 0.53 -7.56
N ILE A 27 1.76 1.45 -8.52
CA ILE A 27 2.72 1.29 -9.62
C ILE A 27 4.16 1.22 -9.08
N LEU A 28 4.53 2.13 -8.18
CA LEU A 28 5.86 2.14 -7.57
C LEU A 28 6.10 0.89 -6.73
N GLY A 29 5.15 0.51 -5.88
CA GLY A 29 5.27 -0.67 -5.04
C GLY A 29 5.39 -1.96 -5.85
N THR A 30 4.62 -2.09 -6.94
CA THR A 30 4.73 -3.22 -7.87
C THR A 30 6.08 -3.22 -8.59
N SER A 31 6.58 -2.05 -9.02
CA SER A 31 7.88 -1.94 -9.70
C SER A 31 9.04 -2.33 -8.78
N LEU A 32 8.96 -1.97 -7.50
CA LEU A 32 9.95 -2.35 -6.47
C LEU A 32 10.01 -3.87 -6.24
N ILE A 33 8.95 -4.61 -6.55
CA ILE A 33 8.93 -6.07 -6.45
C ILE A 33 9.41 -6.70 -7.77
N ILE A 34 8.85 -6.26 -8.90
CA ILE A 34 9.08 -6.91 -10.19
C ILE A 34 10.48 -6.65 -10.73
N LEU A 35 10.98 -5.40 -10.68
CA LEU A 35 12.26 -5.06 -11.30
C LEU A 35 13.43 -5.82 -10.67
N PRO A 36 13.64 -5.82 -9.33
CA PRO A 36 14.75 -6.54 -8.72
C PRO A 36 14.69 -8.06 -8.96
N ALA A 37 13.47 -8.62 -8.98
CA ALA A 37 13.25 -10.02 -9.31
C ALA A 37 13.60 -10.34 -10.77
N ALA A 38 13.19 -9.49 -11.72
CA ALA A 38 13.48 -9.65 -13.14
C ALA A 38 14.99 -9.51 -13.45
N PHE A 39 15.68 -8.60 -12.76
CA PHE A 39 17.13 -8.42 -12.88
C PHE A 39 17.96 -9.39 -12.02
N LYS A 40 17.31 -10.35 -11.34
CA LYS A 40 17.96 -11.37 -10.50
C LYS A 40 18.92 -10.79 -9.47
N TRP A 41 18.47 -9.75 -8.77
CA TRP A 41 19.22 -9.15 -7.67
C TRP A 41 19.43 -10.14 -6.52
N PRO A 42 20.37 -9.86 -5.59
CA PRO A 42 20.54 -10.66 -4.40
C PRO A 42 19.23 -10.83 -3.63
N ALA A 43 18.96 -12.04 -3.14
CA ALA A 43 17.68 -12.38 -2.50
C ALA A 43 17.35 -11.47 -1.30
N TRP A 44 18.37 -11.00 -0.58
CA TRP A 44 18.18 -10.09 0.55
C TRP A 44 17.71 -8.70 0.12
N GLU A 45 18.21 -8.17 -1.00
CA GLU A 45 17.78 -6.88 -1.56
C GLU A 45 16.33 -6.96 -2.05
N ILE A 46 15.99 -8.06 -2.75
CA ILE A 46 14.63 -8.33 -3.21
C ILE A 46 13.68 -8.37 -2.01
N ALA A 47 14.06 -9.03 -0.91
CA ALA A 47 13.21 -9.13 0.28
C ALA A 47 12.93 -7.75 0.91
N VAL A 48 13.95 -6.89 1.02
CA VAL A 48 13.79 -5.53 1.57
C VAL A 48 12.91 -4.67 0.66
N LEU A 49 13.19 -4.68 -0.65
CA LEU A 49 12.40 -3.90 -1.62
C LEU A 49 10.96 -4.41 -1.73
N ALA A 50 10.74 -5.72 -1.59
CA ALA A 50 9.41 -6.29 -1.56
C ALA A 50 8.62 -5.91 -0.30
N ALA A 51 9.27 -5.80 0.86
CA ALA A 51 8.61 -5.30 2.07
C ALA A 51 8.16 -3.84 1.91
N ILE A 52 9.02 -2.99 1.34
CA ILE A 52 8.72 -1.57 1.06
C ILE A 52 7.65 -1.43 -0.04
N GLY A 53 7.75 -2.24 -1.10
CA GLY A 53 6.77 -2.23 -2.19
C GLY A 53 5.40 -2.73 -1.73
N GLY A 54 5.37 -3.76 -0.90
CA GLY A 54 4.16 -4.30 -0.31
C GLY A 54 3.43 -3.30 0.59
N SER A 55 4.16 -2.58 1.46
CA SER A 55 3.53 -1.52 2.28
C SER A 55 2.95 -0.41 1.41
N SER A 56 3.65 -0.01 0.35
CA SER A 56 3.20 1.03 -0.58
C SER A 56 1.90 0.62 -1.31
N ILE A 57 1.77 -0.64 -1.70
CA ILE A 57 0.55 -1.18 -2.32
C ILE A 57 -0.61 -1.16 -1.32
N ILE A 58 -0.37 -1.58 -0.07
CA ILE A 58 -1.40 -1.59 0.97
C ILE A 58 -1.88 -0.17 1.27
N GLU A 59 -0.96 0.79 1.44
CA GLU A 59 -1.30 2.21 1.62
C GLU A 59 -2.10 2.75 0.42
N GLY A 60 -1.69 2.41 -0.81
CA GLY A 60 -2.42 2.80 -2.02
C GLY A 60 -3.83 2.24 -2.10
N ILE A 61 -4.05 0.98 -1.69
CA ILE A 61 -5.38 0.34 -1.69
C ILE A 61 -6.27 0.89 -0.58
N THR A 62 -5.70 1.13 0.59
CA THR A 62 -6.46 1.47 1.80
C THR A 62 -6.72 2.97 1.97
N ALA A 63 -6.07 3.82 1.17
CA ALA A 63 -6.20 5.28 1.23
C ALA A 63 -5.81 5.90 2.59
N TYR A 64 -4.99 5.20 3.39
CA TYR A 64 -4.42 5.71 4.64
C TYR A 64 -3.16 6.56 4.42
#